data_AF-A0A354FQC1-F1
#
_entry.id   AF-A0A354FQC1-F1
#
_cell.length_a   1.000
_cell.length_b   1.000
_cell.length_c   1.000
_cell.angle_alpha   90.00
_cell.angle_beta   90.00
_cell.angle_gamma   90.00
#
_symmetry.space_group_name_H-M   'P 1'
#
loop_
_entity.id
_entity.type
_entity.pdbx_description
1 polymer ?
#
loop_
_entity_poly.entity_id
_entity_poly.type
_entity_poly.pdbx_seq_one_letter_code
_entity_poly.pdbx_strand_id
1 'polypeptide(L)'
;MCVLVYLVGYVGVNLFTMGKVLNALLGWPIPTAALIVAVISATYVTAGGQTSVIMTDLFQGVMLLFTGALILYLGIDYLGGFGAFWENLPRGHRTAFPNFNEDPGFPSVGIFWQDGIANTAMFYFLNQGMVMRFLAANSLRESRKAAVGMVVILMVVAACVVGGGGWIARAMVNHGDLPNTVEASQAFYVATELLSSPGVFGLVLAALTAALMSTVDTLITAVAAVVVNDVYKPYIRPQATEAQMMRAARVTSVSVTVFGVVLVPLFMMFDSIYEAHGAFTAAVTPPLVVALLMSVFWRRFTATAALWTIVGGLIAIGISLFVPEVIKPFAQGVPMKDAGDGIFDGMKQFKYMRAFYGLVVCSTIGVIVTLLTKPESAERQKGLVWGTVADAIKRYKGSAGSEHEIVEAMAMVERLEEEPELCGEAKLAGVTISRALANDLGAACGDLVYVSDTRKWLGGLRSSHAVVISVSGEEGGPIITLGADTYETVVVPKRAERAVLVQRLY
;
A
#
# COMPACT_ATOMS: atom_id res chain seq x y z
N MET A 1 16.30 5.94 4.27
CA MET A 1 16.91 4.89 5.12
C MET A 1 15.93 4.25 6.09
N CYS A 2 15.33 4.97 7.04
CA CYS A 2 14.41 4.34 8.01
C CYS A 2 13.17 3.68 7.36
N VAL A 3 12.63 4.26 6.28
CA VAL A 3 11.57 3.63 5.47
C VAL A 3 12.05 2.31 4.83
N LEU A 4 13.32 2.20 4.42
CA LEU A 4 13.87 0.93 3.91
C LEU A 4 13.91 -0.13 5.00
N VAL A 5 14.33 0.22 6.22
CA VAL A 5 14.33 -0.70 7.36
C VAL A 5 12.92 -1.23 7.63
N TYR A 6 11.93 -0.33 7.61
CA TYR A 6 10.52 -0.72 7.70
C TYR A 6 10.11 -1.68 6.58
N LEU A 7 10.36 -1.33 5.32
CA LEU A 7 9.91 -2.14 4.18
C LEU A 7 10.58 -3.53 4.17
N VAL A 8 11.89 -3.61 4.43
CA VAL A 8 12.63 -4.89 4.50
C VAL A 8 12.12 -5.75 5.65
N GLY A 9 11.93 -5.16 6.84
CA GLY A 9 11.34 -5.87 7.97
C GLY A 9 9.93 -6.36 7.68
N TYR A 10 9.15 -5.56 6.95
CA TYR A 10 7.78 -5.90 6.58
C TYR A 10 7.73 -7.04 5.55
N VAL A 11 8.70 -7.13 4.63
CA VAL A 11 8.88 -8.32 3.76
C VAL A 11 9.07 -9.56 4.63
N GLY A 12 9.93 -9.50 5.65
CA GLY A 12 10.17 -10.62 6.57
C GLY A 12 8.90 -11.10 7.30
N VAL A 13 8.10 -10.17 7.84
CA VAL A 13 6.81 -10.49 8.49
C VAL A 13 5.85 -11.16 7.51
N ASN A 14 5.76 -10.68 6.27
CA ASN A 14 4.86 -11.25 5.26
C ASN A 14 5.32 -12.63 4.78
N LEU A 15 6.63 -12.85 4.61
CA LEU A 15 7.17 -14.18 4.30
C LEU A 15 6.94 -15.18 5.44
N PHE A 16 7.08 -14.75 6.70
CA PHE A 16 6.68 -15.55 7.86
C PHE A 16 5.19 -15.89 7.84
N THR A 17 4.33 -14.91 7.54
CA THR A 17 2.88 -15.07 7.42
C THR A 17 2.53 -16.15 6.40
N MET A 18 3.14 -16.10 5.21
CA MET A 18 2.97 -17.12 4.18
C MET A 18 3.46 -18.49 4.63
N GLY A 19 4.64 -18.55 5.26
CA GLY A 19 5.19 -19.80 5.77
C GLY A 19 4.27 -20.45 6.80
N LYS A 20 3.65 -19.66 7.68
CA LYS A 20 2.68 -20.15 8.68
C LYS A 20 1.37 -20.62 8.05
N VAL A 21 0.87 -19.89 7.04
CA VAL A 21 -0.31 -20.33 6.28
C VAL A 21 -0.03 -21.63 5.55
N LEU A 22 1.04 -21.72 4.75
CA LEU A 22 1.40 -22.94 4.03
C LEU A 22 1.74 -24.12 4.95
N ASN A 23 2.27 -23.85 6.15
CA ASN A 23 2.43 -24.89 7.17
C ASN A 23 1.09 -25.44 7.63
N ALA A 24 0.11 -24.58 7.90
CA ALA A 24 -1.23 -25.02 8.27
C ALA A 24 -1.96 -25.75 7.12
N LEU A 25 -1.74 -25.31 5.87
CA LEU A 25 -2.42 -25.88 4.69
C LEU A 25 -1.80 -27.19 4.19
N LEU A 26 -0.46 -27.28 4.16
CA LEU A 26 0.28 -28.34 3.47
C LEU A 26 1.24 -29.11 4.40
N GLY A 27 1.36 -28.70 5.67
CA GLY A 27 2.30 -29.27 6.62
C GLY A 27 3.77 -28.91 6.35
N TRP A 28 4.05 -27.98 5.43
CA TRP A 28 5.42 -27.62 5.06
C TRP A 28 6.13 -26.86 6.18
N PRO A 29 7.42 -27.11 6.45
CA PRO A 29 8.17 -26.32 7.43
C PRO A 29 8.16 -24.83 7.07
N ILE A 30 7.88 -23.96 8.04
CA ILE A 30 7.71 -22.51 7.84
C ILE A 30 8.89 -21.88 7.06
N PRO A 31 10.18 -22.13 7.39
CA PRO A 31 11.29 -21.53 6.64
C PRO A 31 11.34 -22.01 5.17
N THR A 32 11.04 -23.28 4.92
CA THR A 32 11.04 -23.86 3.57
C THR A 32 9.90 -23.28 2.74
N ALA A 33 8.70 -23.18 3.31
CA ALA A 33 7.56 -22.58 2.65
C ALA A 33 7.81 -21.10 2.32
N ALA A 34 8.37 -20.34 3.27
CA ALA A 34 8.74 -18.95 3.05
C ALA A 34 9.79 -18.80 1.94
N LEU A 35 10.80 -19.67 1.89
CA LEU A 35 11.83 -19.67 0.84
C LEU A 35 11.24 -19.94 -0.54
N ILE A 36 10.35 -20.93 -0.67
CA ILE A 36 9.70 -21.26 -1.94
C ILE A 36 8.89 -20.07 -2.45
N VAL A 37 8.07 -19.46 -1.59
CA VAL A 37 7.26 -18.30 -1.98
C VAL A 37 8.14 -17.10 -2.33
N ALA A 38 9.18 -16.85 -1.55
CA ALA A 38 10.17 -15.80 -1.83
C ALA A 38 10.80 -15.96 -3.22
N VAL A 39 11.20 -17.18 -3.60
CA VAL A 39 11.77 -17.46 -4.93
C VAL A 39 10.74 -17.21 -6.03
N ILE A 40 9.50 -17.66 -5.84
CA ILE A 40 8.40 -17.43 -6.80
C ILE A 40 8.16 -15.94 -6.97
N SER A 41 7.93 -15.19 -5.89
CA SER A 41 7.74 -13.73 -5.86
C SER A 41 8.89 -12.97 -6.53
N ALA A 42 10.13 -13.27 -6.17
CA ALA A 42 11.28 -12.61 -6.77
C ALA A 42 11.36 -12.82 -8.29
N THR A 43 10.97 -14.00 -8.79
CA THR A 43 11.10 -14.33 -10.22
C THR A 43 10.22 -13.44 -11.09
N TYR A 44 8.92 -13.32 -10.79
CA TYR A 44 8.04 -12.50 -11.63
C TYR A 44 8.14 -11.01 -11.35
N VAL A 45 8.44 -10.58 -10.11
CA VAL A 45 8.68 -9.16 -9.82
C VAL A 45 9.87 -8.63 -10.62
N THR A 46 10.95 -9.42 -10.70
CA THR A 46 12.16 -9.07 -11.46
C THR A 46 11.89 -8.98 -12.97
N ALA A 47 10.90 -9.72 -13.48
CA ALA A 47 10.55 -9.77 -14.90
C ALA A 47 9.45 -8.78 -15.32
N GLY A 48 8.43 -8.56 -14.48
CA GLY A 48 7.19 -7.88 -14.87
C GLY A 48 7.08 -6.40 -14.47
N GLY A 49 7.85 -5.95 -13.48
CA GLY A 49 7.79 -4.57 -12.99
C GLY A 49 6.43 -4.19 -12.37
N GLN A 50 6.27 -2.91 -12.02
CA GLN A 50 5.11 -2.41 -11.25
C GLN A 50 3.77 -2.65 -11.95
N THR A 51 3.71 -2.49 -13.27
CA THR A 51 2.49 -2.76 -14.05
C THR A 51 2.01 -4.19 -13.92
N SER A 52 2.93 -5.16 -14.07
CA SER A 52 2.57 -6.58 -13.94
C SER A 52 2.02 -6.86 -12.55
N VAL A 53 2.65 -6.28 -11.52
CA VAL A 53 2.20 -6.40 -10.13
C VAL A 53 0.77 -5.86 -9.97
N ILE A 54 0.46 -4.67 -10.48
CA ILE A 54 -0.89 -4.09 -10.37
C ILE A 54 -1.95 -5.00 -11.03
N MET A 55 -1.64 -5.59 -12.20
CA MET A 55 -2.58 -6.45 -12.91
C MET A 55 -2.78 -7.80 -12.21
N THR A 56 -1.71 -8.41 -11.68
CA THR A 56 -1.83 -9.64 -10.87
C THR A 56 -2.60 -9.38 -9.59
N ASP A 57 -2.34 -8.26 -8.91
CA ASP A 57 -3.02 -7.87 -7.69
C ASP A 57 -4.52 -7.66 -7.91
N LEU A 58 -4.90 -7.03 -9.03
CA LEU A 58 -6.32 -6.84 -9.39
C LEU A 58 -7.03 -8.18 -9.51
N PHE A 59 -6.44 -9.13 -10.25
CA PHE A 59 -7.01 -10.46 -10.43
C PHE A 59 -7.09 -11.22 -9.09
N GLN A 60 -6.01 -11.21 -8.31
CA GLN A 60 -5.93 -11.87 -6.99
C GLN A 60 -6.92 -11.27 -5.99
N GLY A 61 -7.08 -9.95 -5.97
CA GLY A 61 -8.03 -9.25 -5.12
C GLY A 61 -9.48 -9.61 -5.47
N VAL A 62 -9.83 -9.62 -6.75
CA VAL A 62 -11.18 -10.05 -7.19
C VAL A 62 -11.43 -11.52 -6.82
N MET A 63 -10.46 -12.41 -7.05
CA MET A 63 -10.58 -13.81 -6.66
C MET A 63 -10.76 -13.97 -5.15
N LEU A 64 -9.99 -13.26 -4.33
CA LEU A 64 -10.10 -13.34 -2.87
C LEU A 64 -11.47 -12.88 -2.37
N LEU A 65 -11.99 -11.77 -2.91
CA LEU A 65 -13.32 -11.28 -2.56
C LEU A 65 -14.40 -12.27 -2.97
N PHE A 66 -14.29 -12.87 -4.15
CA PHE A 66 -15.22 -13.88 -4.63
C PHE A 66 -15.18 -15.15 -3.78
N THR A 67 -13.99 -15.73 -3.55
CA THR A 67 -13.85 -16.99 -2.81
C THR A 67 -14.23 -16.84 -1.36
N GLY A 68 -13.87 -15.73 -0.71
CA GLY A 68 -14.29 -15.51 0.67
C GLY A 68 -15.80 -15.28 0.78
N ALA A 69 -16.42 -14.55 -0.17
CA ALA A 69 -17.88 -14.37 -0.18
C ALA A 69 -18.59 -15.70 -0.40
N LEU A 70 -18.04 -16.57 -1.25
CA LEU A 70 -18.51 -17.93 -1.45
C LEU A 70 -18.43 -18.74 -0.14
N ILE A 71 -17.32 -18.70 0.59
CA ILE A 71 -17.19 -19.41 1.88
C ILE A 71 -18.16 -18.88 2.93
N LEU A 72 -18.34 -17.57 3.00
CA LEU A 72 -19.32 -16.96 3.89
C LEU A 72 -20.75 -17.43 3.56
N TYR A 73 -21.10 -17.45 2.28
CA TYR A 73 -22.39 -17.97 1.81
C TYR A 73 -22.58 -19.45 2.16
N LEU A 74 -21.61 -20.30 1.82
CA LEU A 74 -21.67 -21.74 2.10
C LEU A 74 -21.79 -22.03 3.59
N GLY A 75 -21.06 -21.29 4.44
CA GLY A 75 -21.14 -21.44 5.89
C GLY A 75 -22.50 -21.03 6.45
N ILE A 76 -23.09 -19.95 5.93
CA ILE A 76 -24.43 -19.51 6.34
C ILE A 76 -25.48 -20.53 5.91
N ASP A 77 -25.40 -21.04 4.68
CA ASP A 77 -26.32 -22.05 4.15
C ASP A 77 -26.22 -23.36 4.95
N TYR A 78 -25.00 -23.82 5.22
CA TYR A 78 -24.73 -25.02 6.02
C TYR A 78 -25.33 -24.96 7.43
N LEU A 79 -25.25 -23.80 8.09
CA LEU A 79 -25.82 -23.58 9.43
C LEU A 79 -27.35 -23.45 9.42
N GLY A 80 -28.03 -23.53 8.27
CA GLY A 80 -29.48 -23.39 8.15
C GLY A 80 -29.96 -21.95 7.91
N GLY A 81 -29.08 -21.08 7.41
CA GLY A 81 -29.38 -19.69 7.05
C GLY A 81 -28.88 -18.65 8.04
N PHE A 82 -29.06 -17.37 7.71
CA PHE A 82 -28.46 -16.25 8.45
C PHE A 82 -28.93 -16.18 9.93
N GLY A 83 -30.20 -16.50 10.20
CA GLY A 83 -30.73 -16.51 11.56
C GLY A 83 -30.00 -17.50 12.46
N ALA A 84 -29.85 -18.75 12.01
CA ALA A 84 -29.15 -19.79 12.73
C ALA A 84 -27.66 -19.49 12.87
N PHE A 85 -27.00 -18.99 11.82
CA PHE A 85 -25.62 -18.49 11.90
C PHE A 85 -25.48 -17.42 13.00
N TRP A 86 -26.35 -16.41 12.99
CA TRP A 86 -26.30 -15.32 13.95
C TRP A 86 -26.56 -15.79 15.38
N GLU A 87 -27.50 -16.72 15.57
CA GLU A 87 -27.82 -17.31 16.87
C GLU A 87 -26.70 -18.20 17.44
N ASN A 88 -25.95 -18.88 16.58
CA ASN A 88 -24.81 -19.69 17.00
C ASN A 88 -23.56 -18.86 17.32
N LEU A 89 -23.46 -17.59 16.91
CA LEU A 89 -22.35 -16.73 17.33
C LEU A 89 -22.46 -16.35 18.82
N PRO A 90 -21.37 -16.37 19.61
CA PRO A 90 -21.41 -15.87 20.99
C PRO A 90 -21.89 -14.41 21.04
N ARG A 91 -22.68 -14.02 22.04
CA ARG A 91 -23.26 -12.66 22.13
C ARG A 91 -22.23 -11.54 21.99
N GLY A 92 -21.06 -11.66 22.62
CA GLY A 92 -19.99 -10.68 22.49
C GLY A 92 -19.50 -10.49 21.05
N HIS A 93 -19.44 -11.57 20.26
CA HIS A 93 -18.96 -11.52 18.87
C HIS A 93 -19.95 -10.81 17.93
N ARG A 94 -21.17 -10.54 18.40
CA ARG A 94 -22.21 -9.80 17.67
C ARG A 94 -22.16 -8.28 17.95
N THR A 95 -21.27 -7.84 18.84
CA THR A 95 -21.14 -6.44 19.24
C THR A 95 -19.88 -5.81 18.66
N ALA A 96 -19.87 -4.48 18.53
CA ALA A 96 -18.64 -3.75 18.24
C ALA A 96 -17.73 -3.82 19.48
N PHE A 97 -16.46 -4.19 19.27
CA PHE A 97 -15.43 -4.31 20.32
C PHE A 97 -15.79 -5.31 21.44
N PRO A 98 -15.91 -6.62 21.13
CA PRO A 98 -16.08 -7.64 22.17
C PRO A 98 -14.97 -7.56 23.22
N ASN A 99 -15.31 -7.77 24.50
CA ASN A 99 -14.36 -7.87 25.60
C ASN A 99 -13.42 -6.65 25.69
N PHE A 100 -14.00 -5.44 25.66
CA PHE A 100 -13.25 -4.18 25.57
C PHE A 100 -12.11 -4.11 26.61
N ASN A 101 -10.87 -4.25 26.13
CA ASN A 101 -9.63 -4.35 26.93
C ASN A 101 -9.53 -5.51 27.93
N GLU A 102 -10.47 -6.44 27.98
CA GLU A 102 -10.40 -7.55 28.94
C GLU A 102 -9.38 -8.61 28.53
N ASP A 103 -9.18 -8.81 27.22
CA ASP A 103 -8.19 -9.75 26.66
C ASP A 103 -6.82 -9.07 26.49
N PRO A 104 -5.77 -9.47 27.23
CA PRO A 104 -4.41 -8.93 27.07
C PRO A 104 -3.79 -9.24 25.69
N GLY A 105 -4.29 -10.27 25.00
CA GLY A 105 -3.90 -10.65 23.65
C GLY A 105 -4.45 -9.72 22.57
N PHE A 106 -5.62 -9.10 22.82
CA PHE A 106 -6.35 -8.22 21.88
C PHE A 106 -7.02 -7.01 22.56
N PRO A 107 -6.28 -6.16 23.29
CA PRO A 107 -6.86 -4.99 23.95
C PRO A 107 -7.30 -3.94 22.92
N SER A 108 -8.59 -3.60 22.94
CA SER A 108 -9.23 -2.70 21.96
C SER A 108 -8.57 -1.32 21.87
N VAL A 109 -8.21 -0.71 23.01
CA VAL A 109 -7.55 0.61 23.05
C VAL A 109 -6.16 0.55 22.43
N GLY A 110 -5.40 -0.51 22.72
CA GLY A 110 -4.09 -0.72 22.12
C GLY A 110 -4.20 -0.90 20.61
N ILE A 111 -5.11 -1.77 20.15
CA ILE A 111 -5.36 -2.01 18.72
C ILE A 111 -5.79 -0.71 18.02
N PHE A 112 -6.62 0.12 18.65
CA PHE A 112 -7.02 1.40 18.06
C PHE A 112 -5.81 2.33 17.81
N TRP A 113 -4.96 2.56 18.81
CA TRP A 113 -3.79 3.43 18.63
C TRP A 113 -2.75 2.84 17.69
N GLN A 114 -2.61 1.52 17.73
CA GLN A 114 -1.69 0.83 16.85
C GLN A 114 -2.21 0.75 15.41
N ASP A 115 -3.28 0.02 15.15
CA ASP A 115 -3.76 -0.27 13.80
C ASP A 115 -4.62 0.87 13.26
N GLY A 116 -5.52 1.40 14.09
CA GLY A 116 -6.43 2.48 13.70
C GLY A 116 -5.72 3.80 13.40
N ILE A 117 -4.68 4.13 14.17
CA ILE A 117 -3.93 5.38 14.00
C ILE A 117 -2.56 5.15 13.35
N ALA A 118 -1.62 4.51 14.05
CA ALA A 118 -0.24 4.45 13.61
C ALA A 118 -0.07 3.67 12.29
N ASN A 119 -0.55 2.43 12.23
CA ASN A 119 -0.40 1.55 11.07
C ASN A 119 -1.20 2.06 9.86
N THR A 120 -2.44 2.54 10.07
CA THR A 120 -3.23 3.15 9.01
C THR A 120 -2.52 4.38 8.42
N ALA A 121 -2.00 5.28 9.25
CA ALA A 121 -1.26 6.44 8.76
C ALA A 121 0.02 6.02 8.00
N MET A 122 0.74 5.01 8.49
CA MET A 122 1.90 4.46 7.81
C MET A 122 1.55 3.87 6.45
N PHE A 123 0.49 3.06 6.40
CA PHE A 123 0.07 2.34 5.21
C PHE A 123 -0.38 3.29 4.10
N TYR A 124 -1.10 4.36 4.42
CA TYR A 124 -1.63 5.26 3.40
C TYR A 124 -0.69 6.40 3.02
N PHE A 125 0.12 6.91 3.96
CA PHE A 125 0.94 8.09 3.70
C PHE A 125 2.43 7.78 3.50
N LEU A 126 2.95 6.66 4.00
CA LEU A 126 4.38 6.34 3.94
C LEU A 126 4.71 5.04 3.19
N ASN A 127 3.76 4.12 3.05
CA ASN A 127 4.02 2.88 2.35
C ASN A 127 4.22 3.16 0.86
N GLN A 128 5.45 3.01 0.41
CA GLN A 128 5.84 3.30 -0.97
C GLN A 128 5.04 2.47 -1.99
N GLY A 129 4.67 1.23 -1.66
CA GLY A 129 3.81 0.41 -2.52
C GLY A 129 2.45 1.06 -2.78
N MET A 130 1.87 1.69 -1.77
CA MET A 130 0.62 2.45 -1.89
C MET A 130 0.82 3.76 -2.63
N VAL A 131 1.86 4.52 -2.30
CA VAL A 131 2.19 5.80 -2.98
C VAL A 131 2.37 5.59 -4.48
N MET A 132 3.10 4.53 -4.88
CA MET A 132 3.31 4.21 -6.29
C MET A 132 2.00 3.92 -7.06
N ARG A 133 0.95 3.41 -6.39
CA ARG A 133 -0.36 3.20 -7.03
C ARG A 133 -1.08 4.52 -7.28
N PHE A 134 -0.98 5.49 -6.36
CA PHE A 134 -1.50 6.84 -6.60
C PHE A 134 -0.70 7.58 -7.68
N LEU A 135 0.62 7.40 -7.72
CA LEU A 135 1.47 7.98 -8.78
C LEU A 135 1.19 7.38 -10.16
N ALA A 136 0.67 6.15 -10.22
CA ALA A 136 0.27 5.50 -11.47
C ALA A 136 -1.14 5.90 -11.96
N ALA A 137 -1.90 6.64 -11.14
CA ALA A 137 -3.22 7.12 -11.55
C ALA A 137 -3.11 8.27 -12.56
N ASN A 138 -4.07 8.35 -13.48
CA ASN A 138 -4.07 9.39 -14.51
C ASN A 138 -4.28 10.81 -13.98
N SER A 139 -4.89 10.98 -12.80
CA SER A 139 -5.25 12.29 -12.26
C SER A 139 -5.43 12.23 -10.73
N LEU A 140 -5.38 13.40 -10.08
CA LEU A 140 -5.69 13.51 -8.66
C LEU A 140 -7.15 13.13 -8.38
N ARG A 141 -8.08 13.45 -9.29
CA ARG A 141 -9.49 13.09 -9.13
C ARG A 141 -9.70 11.58 -9.12
N GLU A 142 -9.09 10.85 -10.05
CA GLU A 142 -9.16 9.38 -10.07
C GLU A 142 -8.44 8.77 -8.86
N SER A 143 -7.32 9.34 -8.42
CA SER A 143 -6.64 8.94 -7.18
C SER A 143 -7.56 9.07 -5.96
N ARG A 144 -8.29 10.19 -5.84
CA ARG A 144 -9.25 10.43 -4.75
C ARG A 144 -10.43 9.46 -4.83
N LYS A 145 -10.98 9.22 -6.02
CA LYS A 145 -12.07 8.23 -6.21
C LYS A 145 -11.60 6.83 -5.81
N ALA A 146 -10.41 6.42 -6.24
CA ALA A 146 -9.82 5.13 -5.87
C ALA A 146 -9.63 5.02 -4.35
N ALA A 147 -9.09 6.07 -3.71
CA ALA A 147 -8.93 6.10 -2.26
C ALA A 147 -10.27 5.98 -1.52
N VAL A 148 -11.29 6.76 -1.92
CA VAL A 148 -12.62 6.72 -1.31
C VAL A 148 -13.30 5.37 -1.53
N GLY A 149 -13.28 4.84 -2.75
CA GLY A 149 -13.83 3.53 -3.07
C GLY A 149 -13.15 2.41 -2.29
N MET A 150 -11.82 2.48 -2.12
CA MET A 150 -11.08 1.53 -1.30
C MET A 150 -11.54 1.59 0.16
N VAL A 151 -11.49 2.78 0.79
CA VAL A 151 -11.73 2.95 2.23
C VAL A 151 -13.18 2.68 2.60
N VAL A 152 -14.13 3.19 1.82
CA VAL A 152 -15.57 3.13 2.16
C VAL A 152 -16.20 1.81 1.73
N ILE A 153 -15.78 1.24 0.59
CA ILE A 153 -16.43 0.07 0.00
C ILE A 153 -15.55 -1.17 0.18
N LEU A 154 -14.38 -1.20 -0.46
CA LEU A 154 -13.60 -2.43 -0.58
C LEU A 154 -13.04 -2.91 0.76
N MET A 155 -12.62 -2.03 1.66
CA MET A 155 -12.14 -2.43 2.99
C MET A 155 -13.25 -3.05 3.85
N VAL A 156 -14.45 -2.50 3.81
CA VAL A 156 -15.60 -3.04 4.56
C VAL A 156 -15.97 -4.41 4.01
N VAL A 157 -16.09 -4.54 2.69
CA VAL A 157 -16.38 -5.81 2.03
C VAL A 157 -15.29 -6.83 2.33
N ALA A 158 -14.01 -6.45 2.18
CA ALA A 158 -12.88 -7.33 2.47
C ALA A 158 -12.86 -7.76 3.94
N ALA A 159 -13.14 -6.86 4.89
CA ALA A 159 -13.21 -7.20 6.31
C ALA A 159 -14.33 -8.22 6.60
N CYS A 160 -15.52 -8.03 6.01
CA CYS A 160 -16.63 -8.99 6.16
C CYS A 160 -16.32 -10.35 5.53
N VAL A 161 -15.71 -10.34 4.36
CA VAL A 161 -15.43 -11.56 3.58
C VAL A 161 -14.27 -12.36 4.18
N VAL A 162 -13.17 -11.69 4.55
CA VAL A 162 -11.99 -12.34 5.13
C VAL A 162 -12.23 -12.70 6.60
N GLY A 163 -12.84 -11.80 7.38
CA GLY A 163 -13.23 -12.09 8.77
C GLY A 163 -14.36 -13.11 8.89
N GLY A 164 -15.20 -13.21 7.84
CA GLY A 164 -16.35 -14.10 7.77
C GLY A 164 -15.99 -15.57 8.01
N GLY A 165 -14.86 -16.06 7.49
CA GLY A 165 -14.44 -17.44 7.74
C GLY A 165 -14.17 -17.75 9.22
N GLY A 166 -13.67 -16.78 9.98
CA GLY A 166 -13.49 -16.92 11.43
C GLY A 166 -14.83 -16.92 12.19
N TRP A 167 -15.80 -16.09 11.76
CA TRP A 167 -17.15 -16.11 12.32
C TRP A 167 -17.88 -17.41 12.03
N ILE A 168 -17.79 -17.91 10.80
CA ILE A 168 -18.38 -19.18 10.40
C ILE A 168 -17.77 -20.31 11.23
N ALA A 169 -16.44 -20.39 11.32
CA ALA A 169 -15.77 -21.38 12.16
C ALA A 169 -16.25 -21.32 13.61
N ARG A 170 -16.36 -20.11 14.18
CA ARG A 170 -16.82 -19.94 15.57
C ARG A 170 -18.29 -20.32 15.77
N ALA A 171 -19.15 -20.03 14.80
CA ALA A 171 -20.55 -20.45 14.83
C ALA A 171 -20.67 -21.97 14.74
N MET A 172 -19.91 -22.63 13.87
CA MET A 172 -19.86 -24.09 13.73
C MET A 172 -19.33 -24.78 14.99
N VAL A 173 -18.36 -24.18 15.69
CA VAL A 173 -17.91 -24.67 17.00
C VAL A 173 -19.05 -24.68 18.03
N ASN A 174 -19.86 -23.62 18.06
CA ASN A 174 -21.00 -23.54 18.99
C ASN A 174 -22.18 -24.41 18.57
N HIS A 175 -22.37 -24.61 17.26
CA HIS A 175 -23.38 -25.50 16.70
C HIS A 175 -23.03 -26.98 16.96
N GLY A 176 -21.74 -27.29 17.13
CA GLY A 176 -21.23 -28.63 17.47
C GLY A 176 -20.55 -29.36 16.30
N ASP A 177 -20.38 -28.70 15.15
CA ASP A 177 -19.76 -29.30 13.96
C ASP A 177 -18.22 -29.30 14.04
N LEU A 178 -17.65 -28.34 14.77
CA LEU A 178 -16.21 -28.21 14.98
C LEU A 178 -15.85 -28.31 16.47
N PRO A 179 -14.69 -28.90 16.82
CA PRO A 179 -14.29 -29.01 18.22
C PRO A 179 -13.91 -27.64 18.80
N ASN A 180 -14.14 -27.46 20.11
CA ASN A 180 -13.73 -26.25 20.83
C ASN A 180 -12.20 -26.04 20.89
N THR A 181 -11.42 -27.02 20.45
CA THR A 181 -9.96 -27.00 20.42
C THR A 181 -9.38 -26.45 19.11
N VAL A 182 -10.22 -26.05 18.15
CA VAL A 182 -9.73 -25.44 16.90
C VAL A 182 -8.96 -24.17 17.22
N GLU A 183 -7.68 -24.13 16.84
CA GLU A 183 -6.86 -22.94 16.99
C GLU A 183 -7.36 -21.81 16.10
N ALA A 184 -7.32 -20.57 16.60
CA ALA A 184 -7.76 -19.40 15.83
C ALA A 184 -7.02 -19.23 14.49
N SER A 185 -5.74 -19.63 14.41
CA SER A 185 -4.94 -19.64 13.18
C SER A 185 -5.41 -20.64 12.13
N GLN A 186 -6.13 -21.70 12.53
CA GLN A 186 -6.62 -22.75 11.64
C GLN A 186 -8.11 -22.62 11.36
N ALA A 187 -8.83 -21.74 12.06
CA ALA A 187 -10.28 -21.58 11.97
C ALA A 187 -10.78 -21.43 10.52
N PHE A 188 -10.16 -20.54 9.74
CA PHE A 188 -10.51 -20.34 8.33
C PHE A 188 -10.32 -21.62 7.51
N TYR A 189 -9.18 -22.29 7.68
CA TYR A 189 -8.84 -23.51 6.95
C TYR A 189 -9.83 -24.63 7.24
N VAL A 190 -10.04 -24.94 8.52
CA VAL A 190 -10.90 -26.04 8.96
C VAL A 190 -12.35 -25.81 8.53
N ALA A 191 -12.86 -24.58 8.64
CA ALA A 191 -14.19 -24.24 8.13
C ALA A 191 -14.28 -24.40 6.61
N THR A 192 -13.27 -23.92 5.87
CA THR A 192 -13.24 -24.03 4.41
C THR A 192 -13.19 -25.50 3.96
N GLU A 193 -12.40 -26.33 4.64
CA GLU A 193 -12.26 -27.77 4.36
C GLU A 193 -13.59 -28.50 4.54
N LEU A 194 -14.32 -28.22 5.63
CA LEU A 194 -15.62 -28.85 5.87
C LEU A 194 -16.69 -28.40 4.85
N LEU A 195 -16.67 -27.13 4.47
CA LEU A 195 -17.71 -26.52 3.64
C LEU A 195 -17.52 -26.72 2.14
N SER A 196 -16.31 -27.10 1.68
CA SER A 196 -15.95 -27.06 0.26
C SER A 196 -15.73 -28.46 -0.33
N SER A 197 -16.14 -28.63 -1.59
CA SER A 197 -15.68 -29.76 -2.39
C SER A 197 -14.19 -29.59 -2.77
N PRO A 198 -13.46 -30.67 -3.12
CA PRO A 198 -12.00 -30.58 -3.37
C PRO A 198 -11.58 -29.52 -4.39
N GLY A 199 -12.38 -29.29 -5.43
CA GLY A 199 -12.10 -28.25 -6.43
C GLY A 199 -12.30 -26.82 -5.91
N VAL A 200 -13.36 -26.59 -5.15
CA VAL A 200 -13.64 -25.28 -4.53
C VAL A 200 -12.62 -24.98 -3.44
N PHE A 201 -12.28 -25.99 -2.64
CA PHE A 201 -11.25 -25.90 -1.63
C PHE A 201 -9.90 -25.47 -2.23
N GLY A 202 -9.45 -26.16 -3.28
CA GLY A 202 -8.24 -25.80 -4.01
C GLY A 202 -8.26 -24.38 -4.58
N LEU A 203 -9.41 -23.93 -5.11
CA LEU A 203 -9.58 -22.56 -5.60
C LEU A 203 -9.44 -21.52 -4.47
N VAL A 204 -10.04 -21.76 -3.30
CA VAL A 204 -9.95 -20.88 -2.14
C VAL A 204 -8.51 -20.79 -1.64
N LEU A 205 -7.82 -21.94 -1.54
CA LEU A 205 -6.41 -21.97 -1.12
C LEU A 205 -5.50 -21.27 -2.11
N ALA A 206 -5.75 -21.43 -3.42
CA ALA A 206 -5.02 -20.72 -4.46
C ALA A 206 -5.24 -19.20 -4.36
N ALA A 207 -6.50 -18.76 -4.18
CA ALA A 207 -6.83 -17.34 -4.03
C ALA A 207 -6.18 -16.72 -2.78
N LEU A 208 -6.23 -17.41 -1.63
CA LEU A 208 -5.59 -16.97 -0.39
C LEU A 208 -4.07 -16.87 -0.55
N THR A 209 -3.44 -17.92 -1.10
CA THR A 209 -1.99 -17.95 -1.30
C THR A 209 -1.54 -16.85 -2.26
N ALA A 210 -2.27 -16.65 -3.36
CA ALA A 210 -1.98 -15.62 -4.34
C ALA A 210 -2.19 -14.20 -3.78
N ALA A 211 -3.23 -13.98 -2.98
CA ALA A 211 -3.45 -12.70 -2.32
C ALA A 211 -2.32 -12.36 -1.33
N LEU A 212 -1.78 -13.33 -0.60
CA LEU A 212 -0.61 -13.10 0.24
C LEU A 212 0.61 -12.70 -0.61
N MET A 213 0.84 -13.36 -1.74
CA MET A 213 1.96 -13.08 -2.66
C MET A 213 1.99 -11.62 -3.11
N SER A 214 0.83 -11.06 -3.48
CA SER A 214 0.67 -9.66 -3.91
C SER A 214 1.35 -8.63 -3.00
N THR A 215 1.29 -8.86 -1.67
CA THR A 215 1.83 -7.94 -0.68
C THR A 215 3.35 -7.99 -0.66
N VAL A 216 3.93 -9.19 -0.73
CA VAL A 216 5.38 -9.34 -0.80
C VAL A 216 5.94 -8.71 -2.07
N ASP A 217 5.27 -8.89 -3.21
CA ASP A 217 5.71 -8.34 -4.49
C ASP A 217 5.72 -6.81 -4.49
N THR A 218 4.65 -6.24 -3.95
CA THR A 218 4.50 -4.82 -3.74
C THR A 218 5.65 -4.27 -2.90
N LEU A 219 6.00 -4.94 -1.81
CA LEU A 219 7.07 -4.51 -0.91
C LEU A 219 8.45 -4.67 -1.55
N ILE A 220 8.72 -5.78 -2.26
CA ILE A 220 9.98 -5.98 -2.99
C ILE A 220 10.16 -4.89 -4.04
N THR A 221 9.13 -4.63 -4.84
CA THR A 221 9.13 -3.59 -5.87
C THR A 221 9.33 -2.21 -5.25
N ALA A 222 8.66 -1.92 -4.13
CA ALA A 222 8.83 -0.68 -3.39
C ALA A 222 10.25 -0.48 -2.88
N VAL A 223 10.87 -1.51 -2.29
CA VAL A 223 12.27 -1.45 -1.83
C VAL A 223 13.20 -1.21 -3.01
N ALA A 224 13.02 -1.92 -4.12
CA ALA A 224 13.81 -1.71 -5.34
C ALA A 224 13.69 -0.27 -5.86
N ALA A 225 12.47 0.29 -5.89
CA ALA A 225 12.24 1.66 -6.32
C ALA A 225 12.93 2.68 -5.39
N VAL A 226 12.84 2.51 -4.06
CA VAL A 226 13.50 3.39 -3.09
C VAL A 226 15.02 3.28 -3.19
N VAL A 227 15.58 2.07 -3.29
CA VAL A 227 17.03 1.91 -3.43
C VAL A 227 17.53 2.53 -4.72
N VAL A 228 16.85 2.35 -5.85
CA VAL A 228 17.30 2.92 -7.12
C VAL A 228 17.22 4.45 -7.11
N ASN A 229 16.09 5.02 -6.69
CA ASN A 229 15.84 6.45 -6.81
C ASN A 229 16.45 7.27 -5.66
N ASP A 230 16.52 6.72 -4.46
CA ASP A 230 16.93 7.49 -3.27
C ASP A 230 18.36 7.17 -2.81
N VAL A 231 18.95 6.06 -3.28
CA VAL A 231 20.28 5.61 -2.85
C VAL A 231 21.24 5.49 -4.02
N TYR A 232 20.90 4.64 -4.99
CA TYR A 232 21.78 4.30 -6.10
C TYR A 232 22.02 5.50 -7.00
N LYS A 233 20.96 6.11 -7.54
CA LYS A 233 21.11 7.26 -8.42
C LYS A 233 21.73 8.46 -7.69
N PRO A 234 21.25 8.94 -6.53
CA PRO A 234 21.77 10.18 -5.96
C PRO A 234 23.18 10.06 -5.37
N TYR A 235 23.53 8.92 -4.76
CA TYR A 235 24.77 8.79 -3.97
C TYR A 235 25.80 7.81 -4.54
N ILE A 236 25.38 6.79 -5.30
CA ILE A 236 26.30 5.77 -5.83
C ILE A 236 26.68 6.10 -7.29
N ARG A 237 25.70 6.43 -8.13
CA ARG A 237 25.91 6.70 -9.56
C ARG A 237 24.91 7.75 -10.10
N PRO A 238 25.22 9.05 -9.95
CA PRO A 238 24.37 10.17 -10.40
C PRO A 238 23.97 10.17 -11.88
N GLN A 239 24.84 9.65 -12.74
CA GLN A 239 24.63 9.56 -14.18
C GLN A 239 24.30 8.12 -14.63
N ALA A 240 23.60 7.35 -13.80
CA ALA A 240 23.21 5.98 -14.16
C ALA A 240 22.27 5.97 -15.37
N THR A 241 22.56 5.11 -16.35
CA THR A 241 21.66 4.86 -17.48
C THR A 241 20.46 4.01 -17.05
N GLU A 242 19.38 4.00 -17.83
CA GLU A 242 18.20 3.17 -17.52
C GLU A 242 18.55 1.69 -17.36
N ALA A 243 19.40 1.14 -18.22
CA ALA A 243 19.87 -0.23 -18.11
C ALA A 243 20.62 -0.50 -16.79
N GLN A 244 21.39 0.48 -16.28
CA GLN A 244 22.09 0.36 -15.00
C GLN A 244 21.12 0.45 -13.82
N MET A 245 20.16 1.38 -13.87
CA MET A 245 19.10 1.49 -12.87
C MET A 245 18.24 0.21 -12.82
N MET A 246 17.94 -0.38 -13.98
CA MET A 246 17.22 -1.65 -14.05
C MET A 246 18.00 -2.82 -13.48
N ARG A 247 19.31 -2.91 -13.75
CA ARG A 247 20.15 -3.92 -13.08
C ARG A 247 20.19 -3.72 -11.57
N ALA A 248 20.33 -2.47 -11.10
CA ALA A 248 20.32 -2.16 -9.67
C ALA A 248 18.98 -2.53 -9.00
N ALA A 249 17.84 -2.26 -9.67
CA ALA A 249 16.52 -2.68 -9.19
C ALA A 249 16.44 -4.20 -9.05
N ARG A 250 16.84 -4.97 -10.07
CA ARG A 250 16.80 -6.44 -10.04
C ARG A 250 17.69 -7.04 -8.95
N VAL A 251 18.91 -6.53 -8.80
CA VAL A 251 19.83 -6.94 -7.73
C VAL A 251 19.21 -6.65 -6.37
N THR A 252 18.63 -5.46 -6.19
CA THR A 252 17.95 -5.08 -4.95
C THR A 252 16.78 -6.01 -4.63
N SER A 253 15.94 -6.33 -5.62
CA SER A 253 14.80 -7.26 -5.45
C SER A 253 15.24 -8.63 -4.95
N VAL A 254 16.31 -9.18 -5.51
CA VAL A 254 16.89 -10.45 -5.05
C VAL A 254 17.46 -10.32 -3.63
N SER A 255 18.22 -9.25 -3.36
CA SER A 255 18.81 -9.03 -2.03
C SER A 255 17.76 -8.89 -0.94
N VAL A 256 16.71 -8.08 -1.15
CA VAL A 256 15.65 -7.90 -0.15
C VAL A 256 14.88 -9.19 0.09
N THR A 257 14.68 -10.00 -0.95
CA THR A 257 14.05 -11.33 -0.83
C THR A 257 14.87 -12.22 0.10
N VAL A 258 16.18 -12.28 -0.10
CA VAL A 258 17.10 -13.07 0.76
C VAL A 258 17.07 -12.55 2.20
N PHE A 259 17.16 -11.23 2.41
CA PHE A 259 17.06 -10.66 3.76
C PHE A 259 15.71 -10.93 4.41
N GLY A 260 14.61 -10.86 3.65
CA GLY A 260 13.28 -11.20 4.12
C GLY A 260 13.20 -12.63 4.65
N VAL A 261 13.75 -13.61 3.91
CA VAL A 261 13.81 -15.02 4.34
C VAL A 261 14.66 -15.17 5.62
N VAL A 262 15.80 -14.49 5.69
CA VAL A 262 16.68 -14.51 6.88
C VAL A 262 15.98 -13.94 8.12
N LEU A 263 15.02 -13.02 7.95
CA LEU A 263 14.23 -12.46 9.04
C LEU A 263 13.07 -13.37 9.51
N VAL A 264 12.68 -14.41 8.75
CA VAL A 264 11.57 -15.30 9.13
C VAL A 264 11.73 -15.92 10.53
N PRO A 265 12.89 -16.49 10.90
CA PRO A 265 13.09 -17.06 12.23
C PRO A 265 12.87 -16.08 13.38
N LEU A 266 13.14 -14.78 13.17
CA LEU A 266 12.89 -13.75 14.18
C LEU A 266 11.39 -13.64 14.49
N PHE A 267 10.52 -13.79 13.50
CA PHE A 267 9.07 -13.69 13.67
C PHE A 267 8.42 -14.99 14.17
N MET A 268 9.14 -16.12 14.09
CA MET A 268 8.65 -17.40 14.62
C MET A 268 8.52 -17.44 16.15
N MET A 269 9.06 -16.44 16.86
CA MET A 269 8.93 -16.33 18.32
C MET A 269 7.54 -15.88 18.81
N PHE A 270 6.66 -15.48 17.88
CA PHE A 270 5.30 -15.02 18.17
C PHE A 270 4.27 -16.12 17.91
N ASP A 271 3.24 -16.17 18.78
CA ASP A 271 2.24 -17.23 18.78
C ASP A 271 1.29 -17.12 17.57
N SER A 272 1.03 -15.91 17.08
CA SER A 272 0.14 -15.66 15.94
C SER A 272 0.75 -14.71 14.92
N ILE A 273 0.23 -14.78 13.68
CA ILE A 273 0.59 -13.89 12.57
C ILE A 273 0.31 -12.42 12.96
N TYR A 274 -0.84 -12.18 13.57
CA TYR A 274 -1.26 -10.84 13.99
C TYR A 274 -0.37 -10.30 15.12
N GLU A 275 0.07 -11.14 16.07
CA GLU A 275 1.01 -10.72 17.12
C GLU A 275 2.37 -10.30 16.54
N ALA A 276 2.92 -11.09 15.60
CA ALA A 276 4.18 -10.77 14.94
C ALA A 276 4.11 -9.46 14.15
N HIS A 277 3.05 -9.29 13.36
CA HIS A 277 2.80 -8.07 12.61
C HIS A 277 2.66 -6.86 13.53
N GLY A 278 1.87 -7.01 14.59
CA GLY A 278 1.66 -5.95 15.57
C GLY A 278 2.96 -5.55 16.28
N ALA A 279 3.72 -6.51 16.79
CA ALA A 279 4.97 -6.17 17.47
C ALA A 279 5.95 -5.42 16.55
N PHE A 280 6.06 -5.84 15.29
CA PHE A 280 6.91 -5.17 14.29
C PHE A 280 6.44 -3.74 13.99
N THR A 281 5.16 -3.54 13.67
CA THR A 281 4.66 -2.21 13.30
C THR A 281 4.68 -1.26 14.48
N ALA A 282 4.35 -1.72 15.70
CA ALA A 282 4.46 -0.89 16.90
C ALA A 282 5.89 -0.40 17.17
N ALA A 283 6.91 -1.19 16.79
CA ALA A 283 8.31 -0.86 17.02
C ALA A 283 8.86 0.20 16.04
N VAL A 284 8.37 0.23 14.79
CA VAL A 284 9.00 1.01 13.71
C VAL A 284 8.12 2.16 13.23
N THR A 285 6.80 2.01 13.28
CA THR A 285 5.85 2.93 12.66
C THR A 285 5.75 4.31 13.33
N PRO A 286 5.65 4.43 14.68
CA PRO A 286 5.31 5.71 15.30
C PRO A 286 6.27 6.89 14.97
N PRO A 287 7.60 6.72 15.00
CA PRO A 287 8.52 7.82 14.68
C PRO A 287 8.39 8.32 13.24
N LEU A 288 8.14 7.40 12.30
CA LEU A 288 7.98 7.73 10.88
C LEU A 288 6.67 8.48 10.64
N VAL A 289 5.58 7.99 11.22
CA VAL A 289 4.25 8.61 11.11
C VAL A 289 4.25 10.01 11.68
N VAL A 290 4.76 10.20 12.90
CA VAL A 290 4.81 11.52 13.53
C VAL A 290 5.66 12.47 12.71
N ALA A 291 6.87 12.06 12.30
CA ALA A 291 7.73 12.91 11.49
C ALA A 291 7.05 13.33 10.18
N LEU A 292 6.36 12.43 9.47
CA LEU A 292 5.66 12.77 8.24
C LEU A 292 4.48 13.71 8.52
N LEU A 293 3.57 13.34 9.44
CA LEU A 293 2.36 14.13 9.70
C LEU A 293 2.72 15.54 10.16
N MET A 294 3.72 15.70 11.03
CA MET A 294 4.22 17.01 11.42
C MET A 294 4.87 17.76 10.24
N SER A 295 5.62 17.08 9.37
CA SER A 295 6.22 17.70 8.18
C SER A 295 5.17 18.23 7.20
N VAL A 296 4.07 17.51 7.01
CA VAL A 296 3.01 17.90 6.08
C VAL A 296 2.11 18.99 6.67
N PHE A 297 1.66 18.83 7.92
CA PHE A 297 0.62 19.67 8.51
C PHE A 297 1.15 20.84 9.36
N TRP A 298 2.40 20.80 9.82
CA TRP A 298 2.97 21.87 10.64
C TRP A 298 4.13 22.57 9.93
N ARG A 299 3.85 23.71 9.29
CA ARG A 299 4.83 24.51 8.51
C ARG A 299 6.08 24.92 9.29
N ARG A 300 6.06 24.91 10.63
CA ARG A 300 7.24 25.22 11.45
C ARG A 300 8.19 24.03 11.59
N PHE A 301 7.70 22.79 11.37
CA PHE A 301 8.47 21.57 11.58
C PHE A 301 9.73 21.55 10.72
N THR A 302 10.89 21.39 11.36
CA THR A 302 12.20 21.53 10.73
C THR A 302 12.81 20.17 10.38
N ALA A 303 13.76 20.15 9.44
CA ALA A 303 14.50 18.92 9.11
C ALA A 303 15.24 18.34 10.33
N THR A 304 15.76 19.20 11.20
CA THR A 304 16.39 18.78 12.47
C THR A 304 15.37 18.15 13.42
N ALA A 305 14.17 18.71 13.54
CA ALA A 305 13.10 18.11 14.34
C ALA A 305 12.67 16.76 13.77
N ALA A 306 12.56 16.61 12.44
CA ALA A 306 12.27 15.33 11.80
C ALA A 306 13.32 14.26 12.15
N LEU A 307 14.61 14.61 12.04
CA LEU A 307 15.70 13.69 12.37
C LEU A 307 15.65 13.22 13.84
N TRP A 308 15.53 14.15 14.79
CA TRP A 308 15.46 13.82 16.21
C TRP A 308 14.19 13.07 16.58
N THR A 309 13.07 13.36 15.94
CA THR A 309 11.81 12.61 16.12
C THR A 309 12.00 11.16 15.72
N ILE A 310 12.62 10.90 14.56
CA ILE A 310 12.86 9.55 14.06
C ILE A 310 13.89 8.82 14.94
N VAL A 311 15.07 9.40 15.14
CA VAL A 311 16.17 8.75 15.87
C VAL A 311 15.85 8.62 17.36
N GLY A 312 15.43 9.71 18.00
CA GLY A 312 15.05 9.70 19.41
C GLY A 312 13.83 8.84 19.68
N GLY A 313 12.85 8.83 18.76
CA GLY A 313 11.70 7.94 18.82
C GLY A 313 12.08 6.46 18.72
N LEU A 314 12.91 6.08 17.76
CA LEU A 314 13.41 4.71 17.61
C LEU A 314 14.21 4.26 18.84
N ILE A 315 15.03 5.14 19.43
CA ILE A 315 15.76 4.84 20.67
C ILE A 315 14.79 4.63 21.83
N ALA A 316 13.82 5.53 22.01
CA ALA A 316 12.84 5.44 23.09
C ALA A 316 11.96 4.18 22.99
N ILE A 317 11.57 3.80 21.77
CA ILE A 317 10.83 2.56 21.52
C ILE A 317 11.74 1.35 21.70
N GLY A 318 12.99 1.39 21.25
CA GLY A 318 13.98 0.34 21.49
C GLY A 318 14.18 0.08 22.98
N ILE A 319 14.30 1.13 23.80
CA ILE A 319 14.34 1.01 25.27
C ILE A 319 13.07 0.33 25.79
N SER A 320 11.89 0.65 25.25
CA SER A 320 10.62 0.03 25.66
C SER A 320 10.50 -1.47 25.33
N LEU A 321 11.38 -2.02 24.46
CA LEU A 321 11.46 -3.46 24.20
C LEU A 321 12.15 -4.20 25.36
N PHE A 322 13.16 -3.57 25.97
CA PHE A 322 13.95 -4.13 27.07
C PHE A 322 13.44 -3.72 28.45
N VAL A 323 12.80 -2.55 28.55
CA VAL A 323 12.21 -2.00 29.78
C VAL A 323 10.74 -1.65 29.53
N PRO A 324 9.82 -2.65 29.51
CA PRO A 324 8.41 -2.41 29.20
C PRO A 324 7.70 -1.51 30.22
N GLU A 325 8.27 -1.33 31.41
CA GLU A 325 7.71 -0.49 32.48
C GLU A 325 7.51 0.97 32.07
N VAL A 326 8.30 1.48 31.11
CA VAL A 326 8.14 2.85 30.59
C VAL A 326 6.78 3.07 29.90
N ILE A 327 6.10 1.99 29.51
CA ILE A 327 4.79 2.03 28.85
C ILE A 327 3.65 2.05 29.89
N LYS A 328 3.88 1.61 31.15
CA LYS A 328 2.83 1.52 32.19
C LYS A 328 2.02 2.82 32.36
N PRO A 329 2.62 4.03 32.37
CA PRO A 329 1.86 5.28 32.49
C PRO A 329 0.89 5.52 31.32
N PHE A 330 1.16 4.92 30.16
CA PHE A 330 0.38 5.06 28.94
C PHE A 330 -0.64 3.94 28.77
N ALA A 331 -0.52 2.83 29.51
CA ALA A 331 -1.34 1.63 29.38
C ALA A 331 -2.43 1.50 30.46
N GLN A 332 -2.90 2.62 31.04
CA GLN A 332 -3.94 2.59 32.06
C GLN A 332 -5.22 1.95 31.52
N GLY A 333 -5.71 0.90 32.19
CA GLY A 333 -6.90 0.16 31.78
C GLY A 333 -6.66 -0.86 30.66
N VAL A 334 -5.41 -1.14 30.31
CA VAL A 334 -5.02 -2.21 29.38
C VAL A 334 -4.18 -3.26 30.14
N PRO A 335 -4.65 -4.50 30.27
CA PRO A 335 -3.92 -5.54 30.99
C PRO A 335 -2.66 -5.92 30.23
N MET A 336 -1.63 -6.29 30.99
CA MET A 336 -0.37 -6.77 30.44
C MET A 336 -0.47 -8.28 30.18
N LYS A 337 -0.01 -8.74 29.01
CA LYS A 337 0.25 -10.17 28.79
C LYS A 337 1.54 -10.52 29.51
N ASP A 338 1.50 -11.47 30.44
CA ASP A 338 2.72 -11.98 31.08
C ASP A 338 3.66 -12.55 30.01
N ALA A 339 4.95 -12.30 30.19
CA ALA A 339 6.01 -12.78 29.30
C ALA A 339 7.14 -13.35 30.16
N GLY A 340 7.94 -14.27 29.60
CA GLY A 340 9.06 -14.87 30.31
C GLY A 340 10.19 -13.90 30.61
N ASP A 341 11.25 -14.40 31.24
CA ASP A 341 12.45 -13.61 31.61
C ASP A 341 13.46 -13.48 30.46
N GLY A 342 13.10 -13.89 29.24
CA GLY A 342 13.97 -13.77 28.07
C GLY A 342 14.23 -12.32 27.69
N ILE A 343 15.43 -12.04 27.17
CA ILE A 343 15.87 -10.68 26.80
C ILE A 343 14.95 -9.99 25.76
N PHE A 344 14.17 -10.77 25.01
CA PHE A 344 13.22 -10.31 24.00
C PHE A 344 11.75 -10.52 24.40
N ASP A 345 11.47 -11.10 25.56
CA ASP A 345 10.10 -11.37 25.99
C ASP A 345 9.32 -10.08 26.32
N GLY A 346 10.03 -9.00 26.68
CA GLY A 346 9.46 -7.66 26.81
C GLY A 346 8.75 -7.15 25.54
N MET A 347 9.08 -7.68 24.36
CA MET A 347 8.37 -7.35 23.12
C MET A 347 6.89 -7.78 23.14
N LYS A 348 6.57 -8.85 23.88
CA LYS A 348 5.21 -9.39 24.04
C LYS A 348 4.38 -8.56 25.03
N GLN A 349 5.02 -7.91 25.99
CA GLN A 349 4.37 -7.04 26.98
C GLN A 349 3.98 -5.69 26.36
N PHE A 350 2.79 -5.19 26.72
CA PHE A 350 2.22 -3.91 26.26
C PHE A 350 2.33 -3.66 24.74
N LYS A 351 2.36 -4.72 23.94
CA LYS A 351 2.75 -4.66 22.52
C LYS A 351 1.97 -3.63 21.70
N TYR A 352 0.66 -3.51 21.92
CA TYR A 352 -0.16 -2.52 21.23
C TYR A 352 -0.08 -1.11 21.81
N MET A 353 0.06 -1.00 23.13
CA MET A 353 0.23 0.31 23.79
C MET A 353 1.60 0.94 23.50
N ARG A 354 2.59 0.14 23.07
CA ARG A 354 3.88 0.63 22.59
C ARG A 354 3.74 1.60 21.42
N ALA A 355 2.78 1.37 20.52
CA ALA A 355 2.51 2.30 19.43
C ALA A 355 2.05 3.66 19.97
N PHE A 356 1.13 3.67 20.94
CA PHE A 356 0.65 4.90 21.58
C PHE A 356 1.77 5.64 22.32
N TYR A 357 2.54 4.93 23.14
CA TYR A 357 3.75 5.46 23.79
C TYR A 357 4.70 6.10 22.76
N GLY A 358 4.98 5.38 21.68
CA GLY A 358 5.82 5.86 20.58
C GLY A 358 5.27 7.15 19.96
N LEU A 359 3.97 7.21 19.66
CA LEU A 359 3.33 8.40 19.09
C LEU A 359 3.49 9.61 20.01
N VAL A 360 3.26 9.45 21.32
CA VAL A 360 3.36 10.54 22.30
C VAL A 360 4.80 11.02 22.46
N VAL A 361 5.75 10.10 22.64
CA VAL A 361 7.16 10.46 22.81
C VAL A 361 7.72 11.13 21.56
N CYS A 362 7.43 10.57 20.38
CA CYS A 362 7.88 11.16 19.11
C CYS A 362 7.28 12.56 18.91
N SER A 363 6.00 12.74 19.21
CA SER A 363 5.34 14.06 19.09
C SER A 363 5.96 15.07 20.05
N THR A 364 6.28 14.64 21.27
CA THR A 364 6.94 15.49 22.28
C THR A 364 8.32 15.93 21.82
N ILE A 365 9.15 15.00 21.32
CA ILE A 365 10.47 15.31 20.75
C ILE A 365 10.33 16.28 19.57
N GLY A 366 9.42 15.99 18.65
CA GLY A 366 9.17 16.81 17.46
C GLY A 366 8.75 18.24 17.81
N VAL A 367 7.86 18.41 18.79
CA VAL A 367 7.43 19.73 19.27
C VAL A 367 8.59 20.48 19.91
N ILE A 368 9.29 19.87 20.86
CA ILE A 368 10.39 20.51 21.59
C ILE A 368 11.49 20.96 20.62
N VAL A 369 11.96 20.07 19.75
CA VAL A 369 13.06 20.40 18.81
C VAL A 369 12.61 21.45 17.79
N THR A 370 11.35 21.42 17.33
CA THR A 370 10.82 22.45 16.43
C THR A 370 10.76 23.83 17.09
N LEU A 371 10.42 23.90 18.37
CA LEU A 371 10.39 25.16 19.11
C LEU A 371 11.80 25.73 19.35
N LEU A 372 12.79 24.86 19.49
CA LEU A 372 14.20 25.22 19.70
C LEU A 372 14.98 25.50 18.40
N THR A 373 14.43 25.15 17.24
CA THR A 373 15.09 25.33 15.93
C THR A 373 14.49 26.47 15.12
N LYS A 374 15.27 27.00 14.17
CA LYS A 374 14.82 28.08 13.28
C LYS A 374 13.92 27.50 12.18
N PRO A 375 12.77 28.13 11.89
CA PRO A 375 11.88 27.68 10.82
C PRO A 375 12.54 27.80 9.45
N GLU A 376 12.21 26.87 8.55
CA GLU A 376 12.62 26.94 7.14
C GLU A 376 11.89 28.06 6.40
N SER A 377 12.53 28.62 5.37
CA SER A 377 11.92 29.68 4.55
C SER A 377 10.68 29.19 3.81
N ALA A 378 9.66 30.05 3.68
CA ALA A 378 8.41 29.72 2.99
C ALA A 378 8.63 29.26 1.54
N GLU A 379 9.65 29.76 0.83
CA GLU A 379 9.95 29.36 -0.54
C GLU A 379 10.36 27.89 -0.68
N ARG A 380 11.17 27.38 0.27
CA ARG A 380 11.57 25.96 0.31
C ARG A 380 10.41 25.03 0.63
N GLN A 381 9.33 25.54 1.22
CA GLN A 381 8.16 24.76 1.64
C GLN A 381 7.07 24.67 0.56
N LYS A 382 7.08 25.57 -0.43
CA LYS A 382 6.10 25.57 -1.53
C LYS A 382 6.06 24.21 -2.22
N GLY A 383 4.86 23.64 -2.36
CA GLY A 383 4.61 22.35 -2.98
C GLY A 383 4.90 21.13 -2.12
N LEU A 384 5.39 21.30 -0.88
CA LEU A 384 5.78 20.18 0.01
C LEU A 384 4.89 20.06 1.26
N VAL A 385 4.21 21.15 1.64
CA VAL A 385 3.39 21.22 2.86
C VAL A 385 1.93 21.46 2.54
N TRP A 386 1.06 21.14 3.50
CA TRP A 386 -0.37 21.36 3.38
C TRP A 386 -0.70 22.82 3.04
N GLY A 387 -1.66 22.98 2.13
CA GLY A 387 -2.09 24.29 1.61
C GLY A 387 -1.18 24.90 0.54
N THR A 388 -0.17 24.17 0.04
CA THR A 388 0.69 24.59 -1.10
C THR A 388 0.56 23.66 -2.32
N VAL A 389 -0.53 22.89 -2.40
CA VAL A 389 -0.77 21.91 -3.48
C VAL A 389 -0.80 22.56 -4.86
N ALA A 390 -1.34 23.78 -4.97
CA ALA A 390 -1.32 24.54 -6.22
C ALA A 390 0.11 24.83 -6.71
N ASP A 391 1.05 25.08 -5.79
CA ASP A 391 2.47 25.25 -6.14
C ASP A 391 3.09 23.92 -6.63
N ALA A 392 2.68 22.78 -6.05
CA ALA A 392 3.12 21.46 -6.52
C ALA A 392 2.65 21.18 -7.94
N ILE A 393 1.36 21.46 -8.24
CA ILE A 393 0.80 21.33 -9.59
C ILE A 393 1.54 22.24 -10.56
N LYS A 394 1.80 23.49 -10.15
CA LYS A 394 2.55 24.46 -10.96
C LYS A 394 3.95 23.98 -11.31
N ARG A 395 4.69 23.39 -10.35
CA ARG A 395 6.01 22.81 -10.61
C ARG A 395 5.94 21.60 -11.55
N TYR A 396 4.94 20.76 -11.34
CA TYR A 396 4.74 19.54 -12.14
C TYR A 396 4.51 19.86 -13.63
N LYS A 397 3.55 20.74 -13.96
CA LYS A 397 3.23 21.07 -15.36
C LYS A 397 3.96 22.28 -15.95
N GLY A 398 4.58 23.11 -15.11
CA GLY A 398 5.29 24.34 -15.51
C GLY A 398 4.44 25.61 -15.58
N SER A 399 3.11 25.50 -15.50
CA SER A 399 2.16 26.62 -15.58
C SER A 399 1.17 26.59 -14.41
N ALA A 400 0.53 27.73 -14.11
CA ALA A 400 -0.57 27.74 -13.13
C ALA A 400 -1.74 26.90 -13.67
N GLY A 401 -2.33 26.06 -12.83
CA GLY A 401 -3.50 25.26 -13.18
C GLY A 401 -4.45 25.12 -12.01
N SER A 402 -5.73 24.95 -12.32
CA SER A 402 -6.78 24.58 -11.38
C SER A 402 -7.30 23.20 -11.74
N GLU A 403 -7.76 22.43 -10.76
CA GLU A 403 -8.49 21.20 -11.03
C GLU A 403 -9.76 21.54 -11.83
N HIS A 404 -9.83 21.05 -13.07
CA HIS A 404 -11.01 21.21 -13.93
C HIS A 404 -11.83 19.92 -13.98
N GLU A 405 -13.08 20.03 -14.43
CA GLU A 405 -13.85 18.85 -14.77
C GLU A 405 -13.17 18.13 -15.94
N ILE A 406 -12.98 16.81 -15.79
CA ILE A 406 -12.36 15.97 -16.81
C ILE A 406 -13.32 15.90 -17.99
N VAL A 407 -12.91 16.49 -19.11
CA VAL A 407 -13.60 16.41 -20.40
C VAL A 407 -12.79 15.47 -21.28
N GLU A 408 -13.49 14.56 -21.95
CA GLU A 408 -12.88 13.54 -22.80
C GLU A 408 -13.32 13.73 -24.25
N ALA A 409 -12.40 13.57 -25.19
CA ALA A 409 -12.67 13.59 -26.63
C ALA A 409 -11.82 12.55 -27.35
N MET A 410 -12.28 12.14 -28.53
CA MET A 410 -11.56 11.21 -29.39
C MET A 410 -10.78 11.99 -30.44
N ALA A 411 -9.51 11.64 -30.64
CA ALA A 411 -8.66 12.33 -31.61
C ALA A 411 -7.89 11.35 -32.49
N MET A 412 -7.73 11.69 -33.77
CA MET A 412 -6.78 11.01 -34.64
C MET A 412 -5.36 11.45 -34.28
N VAL A 413 -4.39 10.54 -34.40
CA VAL A 413 -3.00 10.82 -34.01
C VAL A 413 -2.16 11.10 -35.23
N GLU A 414 -1.45 12.22 -35.20
CA GLU A 414 -0.36 12.51 -36.12
C GLU A 414 0.98 12.32 -35.39
N ARG A 415 1.94 11.68 -36.06
CA ARG A 415 3.28 11.44 -35.51
C ARG A 415 4.25 12.53 -35.97
N LEU A 416 4.90 13.18 -35.02
CA LEU A 416 6.12 13.96 -35.24
C LEU A 416 7.35 13.05 -35.10
N GLU A 417 8.35 13.24 -35.97
CA GLU A 417 9.63 12.51 -35.87
C GLU A 417 10.49 13.02 -34.70
N GLU A 418 10.41 14.31 -34.39
CA GLU A 418 11.11 14.92 -33.26
C GLU A 418 10.19 15.07 -32.05
N GLU A 419 10.74 14.89 -30.85
CA GLU A 419 10.03 15.20 -29.61
C GLU A 419 9.96 16.71 -29.39
N PRO A 420 8.77 17.28 -29.21
CA PRO A 420 8.60 18.70 -28.92
C PRO A 420 9.14 19.10 -27.53
N GLU A 421 9.13 20.40 -27.26
CA GLU A 421 9.69 20.98 -26.02
C GLU A 421 9.10 20.34 -24.75
N LEU A 422 9.99 19.94 -23.83
CA LEU A 422 9.64 19.32 -22.56
C LEU A 422 9.18 20.37 -21.54
N CYS A 423 8.01 20.17 -20.96
CA CYS A 423 7.34 21.13 -20.07
C CYS A 423 7.46 20.73 -18.59
N GLY A 424 7.73 21.71 -17.73
CA GLY A 424 7.75 21.55 -16.27
C GLY A 424 8.94 20.75 -15.71
N GLU A 425 8.98 20.56 -14.37
CA GLU A 425 10.04 19.78 -13.71
C GLU A 425 9.95 18.27 -14.05
N ALA A 426 8.74 17.80 -14.37
CA ALA A 426 8.50 16.42 -14.78
C ALA A 426 8.91 16.13 -16.23
N LYS A 427 9.35 17.16 -16.99
CA LYS A 427 9.75 17.04 -18.41
C LYS A 427 8.67 16.34 -19.25
N LEU A 428 7.44 16.84 -19.16
CA LEU A 428 6.30 16.29 -19.89
C LEU A 428 6.41 16.62 -21.37
N ALA A 429 5.99 15.71 -22.24
CA ALA A 429 5.98 15.95 -23.69
C ALA A 429 5.01 17.09 -24.04
N GLY A 430 5.44 17.99 -24.93
CA GLY A 430 4.55 18.96 -25.55
C GLY A 430 3.65 18.29 -26.59
N VAL A 431 2.42 18.78 -26.79
CA VAL A 431 1.54 18.32 -27.86
C VAL A 431 0.86 19.49 -28.55
N THR A 432 0.60 19.31 -29.84
CA THR A 432 -0.23 20.21 -30.64
C THR A 432 -1.60 19.57 -30.84
N ILE A 433 -2.66 20.33 -30.58
CA ILE A 433 -4.03 19.86 -30.78
C ILE A 433 -4.73 20.69 -31.85
N SER A 434 -5.64 20.10 -32.63
CA SER A 434 -6.44 20.87 -33.58
C SER A 434 -7.46 21.77 -32.87
N ARG A 435 -7.91 22.83 -33.54
CA ARG A 435 -8.96 23.70 -33.00
C ARG A 435 -10.26 22.95 -32.70
N ALA A 436 -10.60 21.93 -33.50
CA ALA A 436 -11.76 21.07 -33.23
C ALA A 436 -11.60 20.32 -31.90
N LEU A 437 -10.45 19.67 -31.68
CA LEU A 437 -10.17 18.96 -30.44
C LEU A 437 -10.10 19.91 -29.22
N ALA A 438 -9.50 21.09 -29.40
CA ALA A 438 -9.46 22.12 -28.37
C ALA A 438 -10.86 22.56 -27.95
N ASN A 439 -11.78 22.75 -28.90
CA ASN A 439 -13.17 23.08 -28.61
C ASN A 439 -13.92 21.94 -27.91
N ASP A 440 -13.74 20.70 -28.36
CA ASP A 440 -14.37 19.52 -27.75
C ASP A 440 -13.93 19.31 -26.30
N LEU A 441 -12.65 19.56 -26.01
CA LEU A 441 -12.08 19.45 -24.66
C LEU A 441 -12.23 20.73 -23.81
N GLY A 442 -12.52 21.86 -24.45
CA GLY A 442 -12.32 23.19 -23.89
C GLY A 442 -10.86 23.50 -23.53
N ALA A 443 -9.89 22.85 -24.18
CA ALA A 443 -8.47 22.94 -23.82
C ALA A 443 -7.78 24.17 -24.44
N ALA A 444 -6.79 24.72 -23.74
CA ALA A 444 -5.95 25.83 -24.18
C ALA A 444 -4.45 25.51 -24.00
N CYS A 445 -3.59 26.37 -24.56
CA CYS A 445 -2.15 26.25 -24.36
C CYS A 445 -1.80 26.34 -22.87
N GLY A 446 -0.96 25.42 -22.40
CA GLY A 446 -0.57 25.28 -21.00
C GLY A 446 -1.44 24.30 -20.18
N ASP A 447 -2.48 23.73 -20.78
CA ASP A 447 -3.30 22.70 -20.15
C ASP A 447 -2.59 21.35 -20.16
N LEU A 448 -2.78 20.59 -19.08
CA LEU A 448 -2.34 19.21 -18.98
C LEU A 448 -3.40 18.30 -19.60
N VAL A 449 -3.00 17.48 -20.56
CA VAL A 449 -3.83 16.45 -21.17
C VAL A 449 -3.28 15.06 -20.88
N TYR A 450 -4.18 14.09 -20.85
CA TYR A 450 -3.83 12.68 -20.75
C TYR A 450 -4.31 11.96 -22.01
N VAL A 451 -3.38 11.37 -22.73
CA VAL A 451 -3.62 10.70 -24.01
C VAL A 451 -3.51 9.20 -23.78
N SER A 452 -4.49 8.42 -24.24
CA SER A 452 -4.56 6.99 -23.97
C SER A 452 -5.20 6.17 -25.08
N ASP A 453 -4.86 4.88 -25.15
CA ASP A 453 -5.59 3.92 -25.99
C ASP A 453 -7.05 3.79 -25.53
N THR A 454 -7.95 3.64 -26.49
CA THR A 454 -9.40 3.53 -26.29
C THR A 454 -9.87 2.31 -25.47
N ARG A 455 -9.01 1.31 -25.27
CA ARG A 455 -9.33 0.09 -24.51
C ARG A 455 -9.22 0.32 -23.02
N LYS A 456 -10.36 0.49 -22.36
CA LYS A 456 -10.45 0.72 -20.90
C LYS A 456 -9.74 -0.34 -20.05
N TRP A 457 -9.73 -1.61 -20.48
CA TRP A 457 -9.10 -2.71 -19.72
C TRP A 457 -7.57 -2.65 -19.69
N LEU A 458 -6.93 -1.80 -20.50
CA LEU A 458 -5.49 -1.56 -20.40
C LEU A 458 -5.13 -0.71 -19.18
N GLY A 459 -6.09 -0.03 -18.55
CA GLY A 459 -5.86 0.68 -17.28
C GLY A 459 -4.72 1.70 -17.31
N GLY A 460 -4.47 2.36 -18.45
CA GLY A 460 -3.36 3.31 -18.59
C GLY A 460 -2.01 2.67 -18.96
N LEU A 461 -1.98 1.40 -19.39
CA LEU A 461 -0.77 0.77 -19.91
C LEU A 461 -0.22 1.41 -21.19
N ARG A 462 -1.09 2.09 -21.93
CA ARG A 462 -0.81 2.72 -23.22
C ARG A 462 -1.32 4.14 -23.16
N SER A 463 -0.64 4.95 -22.36
CA SER A 463 -1.02 6.34 -22.13
C SER A 463 0.17 7.19 -21.72
N SER A 464 0.04 8.50 -21.89
CA SER A 464 1.02 9.48 -21.45
C SER A 464 0.35 10.78 -21.02
N HIS A 465 0.98 11.48 -20.07
CA HIS A 465 0.67 12.87 -19.75
C HIS A 465 1.44 13.79 -20.70
N ALA A 466 0.76 14.81 -21.21
CA ALA A 466 1.36 15.79 -22.11
C ALA A 466 0.80 17.20 -21.84
N VAL A 467 1.52 18.23 -22.26
CA VAL A 467 1.12 19.64 -22.12
C VAL A 467 0.81 20.21 -23.50
N VAL A 468 -0.34 20.90 -23.61
CA VAL A 468 -0.72 21.57 -24.86
C VAL A 468 0.19 22.77 -25.08
N ILE A 469 1.08 22.72 -26.09
CA ILE A 469 2.00 23.82 -26.41
C ILE A 469 1.44 24.74 -27.47
N SER A 470 0.60 24.20 -28.38
CA SER A 470 -0.02 24.98 -29.43
C SER A 470 -1.37 24.39 -29.86
N VAL A 471 -2.24 25.25 -30.38
CA VAL A 471 -3.52 24.85 -31.00
C VAL A 471 -3.43 25.19 -32.48
N SER A 472 -3.51 24.18 -33.35
CA SER A 472 -3.40 24.38 -34.80
C SER A 472 -4.63 25.13 -35.33
N GLY A 473 -4.39 26.01 -36.32
CA GLY A 473 -5.43 26.81 -36.95
C GLY A 473 -6.16 26.12 -38.11
N GLU A 474 -5.78 24.89 -38.45
CA GLU A 474 -6.32 24.17 -39.61
C GLU A 474 -7.78 23.75 -39.40
N GLU A 475 -8.60 23.96 -40.43
CA GLU A 475 -9.99 23.49 -40.48
C GLU A 475 -9.98 21.98 -40.77
N GLY A 476 -10.09 21.17 -39.72
CA GLY A 476 -10.07 19.71 -39.80
C GLY A 476 -10.76 19.06 -38.59
N GLY A 477 -10.80 17.73 -38.58
CA GLY A 477 -11.33 16.95 -37.46
C GLY A 477 -10.50 17.07 -36.18
N PRO A 478 -10.93 16.40 -35.08
CA PRO A 478 -10.15 16.34 -33.85
C PRO A 478 -8.86 15.55 -34.07
N ILE A 479 -7.72 16.24 -34.02
CA ILE A 479 -6.38 15.68 -34.26
C ILE A 479 -5.47 16.10 -33.10
N ILE A 480 -4.58 15.18 -32.70
CA ILE A 480 -3.50 15.42 -31.76
C ILE A 480 -2.17 14.99 -32.38
N THR A 481 -1.18 15.87 -32.37
CA THR A 481 0.16 15.58 -32.85
C THR A 481 1.06 15.20 -31.67
N LEU A 482 1.61 13.99 -31.71
CA LEU A 482 2.47 13.41 -30.67
C LEU A 482 3.91 13.28 -31.17
N GLY A 483 4.88 13.56 -30.29
CA GLY A 483 6.28 13.21 -30.53
C GLY A 483 6.49 11.69 -30.62
N ALA A 484 7.65 11.28 -31.15
CA ALA A 484 7.94 9.87 -31.45
C ALA A 484 7.84 8.94 -30.24
N ASP A 485 8.38 9.32 -29.08
CA ASP A 485 8.39 8.49 -27.88
C ASP A 485 7.00 8.40 -27.27
N THR A 486 6.28 9.53 -27.24
CA THR A 486 4.89 9.59 -26.78
C THR A 486 3.98 8.77 -27.68
N TYR A 487 4.17 8.83 -29.00
CA TYR A 487 3.45 8.03 -29.97
C TYR A 487 3.67 6.53 -29.75
N GLU A 488 4.92 6.07 -29.60
CA GLU A 488 5.23 4.65 -29.39
C GLU A 488 4.71 4.11 -28.05
N THR A 489 4.59 4.99 -27.06
CA THR A 489 3.99 4.66 -25.76
C THR A 489 2.48 4.44 -25.88
N VAL A 490 1.77 5.39 -26.52
CA VAL A 490 0.31 5.41 -26.57
C VAL A 490 -0.26 4.51 -27.68
N VAL A 491 0.33 4.57 -28.88
CA VAL A 491 -0.21 3.97 -30.09
C VAL A 491 0.38 2.59 -30.33
N VAL A 492 -0.49 1.59 -30.44
CA VAL A 492 -0.06 0.24 -30.82
C VAL A 492 0.09 0.16 -32.34
N PRO A 493 1.18 -0.40 -32.89
CA PRO A 493 1.43 -0.43 -34.34
C PRO A 493 0.26 -0.99 -35.16
N LYS A 494 -0.42 -2.03 -34.66
CA LYS A 494 -1.60 -2.65 -35.31
C LYS A 494 -2.88 -1.79 -35.27
N ARG A 495 -2.85 -0.63 -34.61
CA ARG A 495 -3.99 0.29 -34.42
C ARG A 495 -3.61 1.74 -34.72
N ALA A 496 -2.56 1.98 -35.52
CA ALA A 496 -2.10 3.32 -35.86
C ALA A 496 -3.21 4.22 -36.46
N GLU A 497 -4.14 3.63 -37.23
CA GLU A 497 -5.25 4.35 -37.87
C GLU A 497 -6.46 4.57 -36.95
N ARG A 498 -6.40 4.18 -35.67
CA ARG A 498 -7.53 4.36 -34.74
C ARG A 498 -7.32 5.56 -33.85
N ALA A 499 -8.41 6.26 -33.59
CA ALA A 499 -8.44 7.35 -32.64
C ALA A 499 -8.00 6.92 -31.22
N VAL A 500 -7.38 7.86 -30.52
CA VAL A 500 -7.03 7.79 -29.10
C VAL A 500 -8.04 8.59 -28.27
N LEU A 501 -8.10 8.27 -26.98
CA LEU A 501 -8.85 9.05 -26.00
C LEU A 501 -7.94 10.13 -25.43
N VAL A 502 -8.38 11.39 -25.50
CA VAL A 502 -7.70 12.55 -24.91
C VAL A 502 -8.57 13.10 -23.79
N GLN A 503 -7.99 13.33 -22.63
CA GLN A 503 -8.67 13.89 -21.46
C GLN A 503 -7.98 15.19 -21.04
N ARG A 504 -8.72 16.30 -20.87
CA ARG A 504 -8.18 17.53 -20.26
C ARG A 504 -8.22 17.41 -18.74
N LEU A 505 -7.09 17.60 -18.07
CA LEU A 505 -6.94 17.41 -16.63
C LEU A 505 -6.83 18.72 -15.82
N TYR A 506 -5.94 19.65 -16.19
CA TYR A 506 -5.62 20.88 -15.43
C TYR A 506 -5.22 22.06 -16.29
#